data_AF-A0A1H9PDN1-F1
#
_entry.id   AF-A0A1H9PDN1-F1
#
_cell.length_a   1.000
_cell.length_b   1.000
_cell.length_c   1.000
_cell.angle_alpha   90.00
_cell.angle_beta   90.00
_cell.angle_gamma   90.00
#
_symmetry.space_group_name_H-M   'P 1'
#
loop_
_entity.id
_entity.type
_entity.pdbx_description
1 polymer ?
#
loop_
_entity_poly.entity_id
_entity_poly.type
_entity_poly.pdbx_seq_one_letter_code
_entity_poly.pdbx_strand_id
1 'polypeptide(L)'
;MKVLHRVFAFLLIPLLGYLLGATIFNFFWDKAEPGDLAKADMVAVAKSCERKGPVALRGFGYYHECTIERRFKSGTVNTSTVTGWLDPSDIGKEYAANIPRRSQAQPDERPQVFLGWLCTFVFAILFLFVWAKIAAPAFPSRYLKTPEQPEPPHAPDRTDAQPPV
;
A
#
# COMPACT_ATOMS: atom_id res chain seq x y z
N MET A 1 -3.01 31.54 -1.81
CA MET A 1 -2.70 30.30 -2.57
C MET A 1 -1.76 29.33 -1.83
N LYS A 2 -0.75 29.77 -1.06
CA LYS A 2 0.18 28.87 -0.34
C LYS A 2 -0.47 27.91 0.67
N VAL A 3 -1.50 28.35 1.40
CA VAL A 3 -2.25 27.51 2.36
C VAL A 3 -3.08 26.43 1.64
N LEU A 4 -3.77 26.81 0.56
CA LEU A 4 -4.52 25.86 -0.28
C LEU A 4 -3.58 24.80 -0.89
N HIS A 5 -2.41 25.21 -1.36
CA HIS A 5 -1.39 24.29 -1.89
C HIS A 5 -0.87 23.31 -0.83
N ARG A 6 -0.70 23.77 0.42
CA ARG A 6 -0.32 22.91 1.55
C ARG A 6 -1.42 21.92 1.92
N VAL A 7 -2.67 22.36 2.00
CA VAL A 7 -3.81 21.47 2.26
C VAL A 7 -3.92 20.42 1.15
N PHE A 8 -3.79 20.81 -0.12
CA PHE A 8 -3.80 19.87 -1.24
C PHE A 8 -2.64 18.86 -1.16
N ALA A 9 -1.43 19.35 -0.88
CA ALA A 9 -0.22 18.52 -0.81
C ALA A 9 -0.21 17.53 0.36
N PHE A 10 -0.76 17.91 1.51
CA PHE A 10 -0.68 17.11 2.74
C PHE A 10 -1.95 16.34 3.10
N LEU A 11 -3.12 16.67 2.53
CA LEU A 11 -4.37 15.93 2.78
C LEU A 11 -4.87 15.19 1.55
N LEU A 12 -4.99 15.85 0.40
CA LEU A 12 -5.62 15.25 -0.78
C LEU A 12 -4.71 14.25 -1.48
N ILE A 13 -3.43 14.56 -1.65
CA ILE A 13 -2.48 13.66 -2.32
C ILE A 13 -2.29 12.35 -1.53
N PRO A 14 -2.03 12.37 -0.20
CA PRO A 14 -1.95 11.14 0.59
C PRO A 14 -3.24 10.33 0.56
N LEU A 15 -4.40 10.99 0.63
CA LEU A 15 -5.69 10.32 0.59
C LEU A 15 -5.92 9.61 -0.76
N LEU A 16 -5.69 10.31 -1.88
CA LEU A 16 -5.80 9.73 -3.22
C LEU A 16 -4.79 8.60 -3.45
N GLY A 17 -3.55 8.79 -2.97
CA GLY A 17 -2.51 7.77 -3.01
C GLY A 17 -2.91 6.50 -2.26
N TYR A 18 -3.45 6.65 -1.06
CA TYR A 18 -3.96 5.54 -0.26
C TYR A 18 -5.13 4.82 -0.97
N LEU A 19 -6.11 5.57 -1.49
CA LEU A 19 -7.26 4.99 -2.18
C LEU A 19 -6.85 4.18 -3.42
N LEU A 20 -5.97 4.72 -4.25
CA LEU A 20 -5.46 4.02 -5.43
C LEU A 20 -4.61 2.81 -5.04
N GLY A 21 -3.71 2.96 -4.07
CA GLY A 21 -2.88 1.87 -3.57
C GLY A 21 -3.70 0.72 -2.99
N ALA A 22 -4.71 1.01 -2.18
CA ALA A 22 -5.64 0.02 -1.63
C ALA A 22 -6.43 -0.71 -2.73
N THR A 23 -6.85 0.02 -3.77
CA THR A 23 -7.58 -0.56 -4.91
C THR A 23 -6.71 -1.53 -5.70
N ILE A 24 -5.47 -1.12 -6.01
CA ILE A 24 -4.49 -1.98 -6.70
C ILE A 24 -4.22 -3.23 -5.87
N PHE A 25 -3.96 -3.05 -4.57
CA PHE A 25 -3.67 -4.16 -3.67
C PHE A 25 -4.83 -5.16 -3.64
N ASN A 26 -6.06 -4.72 -3.40
CA ASN A 26 -7.22 -5.62 -3.37
C ASN A 26 -7.43 -6.34 -4.68
N PHE A 27 -7.34 -5.63 -5.82
CA PHE A 27 -7.57 -6.25 -7.13
C PHE A 27 -6.68 -7.47 -7.39
N PHE A 28 -5.42 -7.44 -6.94
CA PHE A 28 -4.52 -8.57 -7.08
C PHE A 28 -4.62 -9.57 -5.92
N TRP A 29 -4.94 -9.11 -4.71
CA TRP A 29 -5.05 -9.95 -3.53
C TRP A 29 -6.36 -10.75 -3.44
N ASP A 30 -7.36 -10.35 -4.21
CA ASP A 30 -8.66 -11.00 -4.32
C ASP A 30 -8.70 -12.07 -5.44
N LYS A 31 -7.61 -12.27 -6.18
CA LYS A 31 -7.56 -13.35 -7.18
C LYS A 31 -7.15 -14.67 -6.55
N ALA A 32 -7.95 -15.69 -6.78
CA ALA A 32 -7.67 -17.07 -6.41
C ALA A 32 -7.71 -17.98 -7.63
N GLU A 33 -6.83 -18.97 -7.64
CA GLU A 33 -6.90 -20.08 -8.59
C GLU A 33 -7.22 -21.39 -7.86
N PRO A 34 -7.92 -22.32 -8.54
CA PRO A 34 -8.13 -23.67 -8.02
C PRO A 34 -6.78 -24.41 -8.05
N GLY A 35 -6.01 -24.25 -6.97
CA GLY A 35 -4.69 -24.89 -6.83
C GLY A 35 -4.76 -26.42 -6.74
N ASP A 36 -3.63 -27.04 -6.41
CA ASP A 36 -3.50 -28.50 -6.36
C ASP A 36 -4.30 -29.16 -5.20
N LEU A 37 -5.51 -29.63 -5.51
CA LEU A 37 -6.40 -30.32 -4.57
C LEU A 37 -5.77 -31.56 -3.91
N ALA A 38 -4.82 -32.23 -4.57
CA ALA A 38 -4.19 -33.44 -4.03
C ALA A 38 -3.21 -33.13 -2.88
N LYS A 39 -2.68 -31.90 -2.84
CA LYS A 39 -1.75 -31.43 -1.81
C LYS A 39 -2.42 -30.54 -0.77
N ALA A 40 -3.68 -30.16 -0.98
CA ALA A 40 -4.40 -29.26 -0.11
C ALA A 40 -4.66 -29.88 1.28
N ASP A 41 -4.35 -29.13 2.34
CA ASP A 41 -4.73 -29.50 3.71
C ASP A 41 -6.24 -29.30 3.95
N MET A 42 -6.85 -28.40 3.16
CA MET A 42 -8.28 -28.14 3.16
C MET A 42 -8.76 -27.80 1.74
N VAL A 43 -9.94 -28.32 1.39
CA VAL A 43 -10.69 -27.92 0.21
C VAL A 43 -11.81 -26.96 0.64
N ALA A 44 -11.88 -25.80 -0.01
CA ALA A 44 -12.94 -24.82 0.18
C ALA A 44 -13.90 -24.86 -1.01
N VAL A 45 -15.20 -24.95 -0.72
CA VAL A 45 -16.27 -24.96 -1.74
C VAL A 45 -17.27 -23.86 -1.44
N ALA A 46 -17.43 -22.90 -2.35
CA ALA A 46 -18.42 -21.83 -2.21
C ALA A 46 -19.86 -22.38 -2.31
N LYS A 47 -20.71 -22.00 -1.36
CA LYS A 47 -22.14 -22.37 -1.30
C LYS A 47 -23.05 -21.22 -1.66
N SER A 48 -22.76 -20.03 -1.13
CA SER A 48 -23.51 -18.82 -1.38
C SER A 48 -22.57 -17.62 -1.32
N CYS A 49 -22.87 -16.59 -2.08
CA CYS A 49 -22.12 -15.34 -2.07
C CYS A 49 -23.09 -14.16 -2.02
N GLU A 50 -22.86 -13.25 -1.09
CA GLU A 50 -23.62 -12.00 -0.98
C GLU A 50 -22.73 -10.83 -1.38
N ARG A 51 -23.28 -9.89 -2.16
CA ARG A 51 -22.58 -8.64 -2.46
C ARG A 51 -22.72 -7.69 -1.27
N LYS A 52 -21.59 -7.26 -0.71
CA LYS A 52 -21.53 -6.27 0.36
C LYS A 52 -21.09 -4.91 -0.20
N GLY A 53 -21.45 -3.86 0.54
CA GLY A 53 -21.48 -2.46 0.12
C GLY A 53 -20.13 -1.88 -0.34
N PRO A 54 -20.10 -0.58 -0.70
CA PRO A 54 -18.95 0.03 -1.37
C PRO A 54 -17.79 0.39 -0.42
N VAL A 55 -17.90 0.11 0.89
CA VAL A 55 -16.88 0.44 1.90
C VAL A 55 -16.54 -0.82 2.68
N ALA A 56 -15.29 -1.27 2.56
CA ALA A 56 -14.72 -2.37 3.33
C ALA A 56 -13.51 -1.86 4.12
N LEU A 57 -13.13 -2.58 5.18
CA LEU A 57 -11.83 -2.38 5.86
C LEU A 57 -10.63 -2.48 4.90
N ARG A 58 -10.82 -3.12 3.75
CA ARG A 58 -9.80 -3.32 2.74
C ARG A 58 -9.77 -2.20 1.67
N GLY A 59 -10.82 -1.38 1.53
CA GLY A 59 -10.84 -0.31 0.53
C GLY A 59 -12.25 0.10 0.11
N PHE A 60 -12.32 0.90 -0.96
CA PHE A 60 -13.58 1.28 -1.60
C PHE A 60 -13.86 0.36 -2.78
N GLY A 61 -15.06 -0.20 -2.83
CA GLY A 61 -15.49 -1.13 -3.86
C GLY A 61 -16.53 -2.11 -3.33
N TYR A 62 -17.37 -2.64 -4.22
CA TYR A 62 -18.22 -3.78 -3.89
C TYR A 62 -17.34 -5.02 -3.75
N TYR A 63 -17.60 -5.80 -2.71
CA TYR A 63 -16.92 -7.07 -2.49
C TYR A 63 -17.95 -8.17 -2.26
N HIS A 64 -17.53 -9.41 -2.48
CA HIS A 64 -18.35 -10.58 -2.21
C HIS A 64 -17.93 -11.21 -0.89
N GLU A 65 -18.93 -11.47 -0.04
CA GLU A 65 -18.80 -12.30 1.14
C GLU A 65 -19.43 -13.64 0.83
N CYS A 66 -18.61 -14.69 0.75
CA CYS A 66 -19.03 -16.02 0.39
C CYS A 66 -19.01 -16.95 1.60
N THR A 67 -20.09 -17.72 1.78
CA THR A 67 -20.11 -18.85 2.70
C THR A 67 -19.49 -20.05 2.00
N ILE A 68 -18.43 -20.59 2.59
CA ILE A 68 -17.73 -21.77 2.11
C ILE A 68 -17.96 -22.96 3.02
N GLU A 69 -18.05 -24.13 2.42
CA GLU A 69 -17.88 -25.42 3.10
C GLU A 69 -16.37 -25.75 3.08
N ARG A 70 -15.79 -25.94 4.26
CA ARG A 70 -14.40 -26.37 4.42
C ARG A 70 -14.39 -27.86 4.64
N ARG A 71 -13.63 -28.58 3.83
CA ARG A 71 -13.39 -30.02 3.96
C ARG A 71 -11.92 -30.22 4.29
N PHE A 72 -11.64 -30.63 5.51
CA PHE A 72 -10.28 -30.92 5.95
C PHE A 72 -9.88 -32.34 5.59
N LYS A 73 -8.58 -32.56 5.38
CA LYS A 73 -8.03 -33.90 5.16
C LYS A 73 -8.29 -34.88 6.32
N SER A 74 -8.55 -34.36 7.53
CA SER A 74 -8.97 -35.14 8.70
C SER A 74 -10.41 -35.68 8.61
N GLY A 75 -11.16 -35.33 7.56
CA GLY A 75 -12.58 -35.68 7.40
C GLY A 75 -13.54 -34.72 8.12
N THR A 76 -13.03 -33.70 8.81
CA THR A 76 -13.88 -32.66 9.41
C THR A 76 -14.46 -31.77 8.32
N VAL A 77 -15.78 -31.50 8.42
CA VAL A 77 -16.49 -30.60 7.52
C VAL A 77 -17.17 -29.51 8.33
N ASN A 78 -16.97 -28.26 7.94
CA ASN A 78 -17.48 -27.11 8.68
C ASN A 78 -17.56 -25.88 7.78
N THR A 79 -18.57 -25.05 8.02
CA THR A 79 -18.79 -23.84 7.24
C THR A 79 -17.98 -22.66 7.80
N SER A 80 -17.64 -21.71 6.94
CA SER A 80 -17.10 -20.40 7.33
C SER A 80 -17.40 -19.36 6.26
N THR A 81 -17.30 -18.08 6.61
CA THR A 81 -17.36 -16.99 5.64
C THR A 81 -15.96 -16.57 5.23
N VAL A 82 -15.80 -16.26 3.95
CA VAL A 82 -14.60 -15.66 3.37
C VAL A 82 -14.99 -14.44 2.56
N THR A 83 -14.08 -13.47 2.52
CA THR A 83 -14.31 -12.20 1.82
C THR A 83 -13.22 -11.97 0.79
N GLY A 84 -13.60 -11.50 -0.39
CA GLY A 84 -12.68 -10.94 -1.38
C GLY A 84 -12.21 -11.94 -2.44
N TRP A 85 -11.86 -13.17 -2.08
CA TRP A 85 -11.18 -14.09 -3.02
C TRP A 85 -12.07 -15.08 -3.78
N LEU A 86 -13.39 -15.08 -3.53
CA LEU A 86 -14.36 -15.91 -4.22
C LEU A 86 -15.48 -15.05 -4.77
N ASP A 87 -15.94 -15.39 -5.96
CA ASP A 87 -17.04 -14.72 -6.64
C ASP A 87 -18.27 -15.62 -6.79
N PRO A 88 -19.46 -15.06 -7.09
CA PRO A 88 -20.66 -15.86 -7.34
C PRO A 88 -20.51 -16.89 -8.46
N SER A 89 -19.57 -16.68 -9.40
CA SER A 89 -19.23 -17.64 -10.46
C SER A 89 -18.50 -18.89 -9.96
N ASP A 90 -18.04 -18.89 -8.70
CA ASP A 90 -17.23 -19.95 -8.12
C ASP A 90 -18.03 -20.87 -7.21
N ILE A 91 -19.34 -20.65 -7.10
CA ILE A 91 -20.25 -21.52 -6.37
C ILE A 91 -20.19 -22.93 -6.95
N GLY A 92 -19.91 -23.90 -6.07
CA GLY A 92 -19.75 -25.32 -6.43
C GLY A 92 -18.37 -25.72 -6.96
N LYS A 93 -17.43 -24.78 -7.17
CA LYS A 93 -16.05 -25.11 -7.51
C LYS A 93 -15.23 -25.41 -6.27
N GLU A 94 -14.22 -26.26 -6.43
CA GLU A 94 -13.32 -26.68 -5.35
C GLU A 94 -12.00 -25.89 -5.45
N TYR A 95 -11.58 -25.30 -4.34
CA TYR A 95 -10.32 -24.56 -4.23
C TYR A 95 -9.44 -25.18 -3.15
N ALA A 96 -8.17 -25.38 -3.47
CA ALA A 96 -7.13 -25.67 -2.48
C ALA A 96 -6.93 -24.44 -1.59
N ALA A 97 -7.12 -24.62 -0.29
CA ALA A 97 -7.06 -23.54 0.68
C ALA A 97 -6.29 -23.95 1.95
N ASN A 98 -5.74 -22.94 2.61
CA ASN A 98 -5.12 -23.09 3.92
C ASN A 98 -5.81 -22.21 4.96
N ILE A 99 -5.61 -22.55 6.24
CA ILE A 99 -5.93 -21.65 7.36
C ILE A 99 -4.64 -21.23 8.01
N PRO A 100 -4.17 -20.00 7.74
CA PRO A 100 -3.18 -19.38 8.59
C PRO A 100 -3.73 -19.27 10.01
N ARG A 101 -2.86 -19.46 11.01
CA ARG A 101 -3.23 -19.49 12.43
C ARG A 101 -4.01 -18.19 12.80
N ARG A 102 -5.28 -18.34 13.20
CA ARG A 102 -6.24 -17.24 13.55
C ARG A 102 -6.73 -16.36 12.39
N SER A 103 -6.72 -16.80 11.14
CA SER A 103 -7.32 -16.03 10.03
C SER A 103 -8.46 -16.76 9.32
N GLN A 104 -9.16 -16.03 8.45
CA GLN A 104 -10.03 -16.61 7.43
C GLN A 104 -9.24 -17.58 6.53
N ALA A 105 -9.95 -18.51 5.89
CA ALA A 105 -9.37 -19.38 4.88
C ALA A 105 -8.82 -18.55 3.73
N GLN A 106 -7.63 -18.90 3.26
CA GLN A 106 -6.96 -18.25 2.13
C GLN A 106 -6.68 -19.28 1.03
N PRO A 107 -6.71 -18.87 -0.24
CA PRO A 107 -6.34 -19.75 -1.34
C PRO A 107 -4.85 -20.07 -1.27
N ASP A 108 -4.49 -21.31 -1.60
CA ASP A 108 -3.09 -21.74 -1.66
C ASP A 108 -2.35 -21.10 -2.84
N GLU A 109 -3.05 -20.94 -3.97
CA GLU A 109 -2.49 -20.34 -5.17
C GLU A 109 -3.10 -18.98 -5.47
N ARG A 110 -2.21 -18.00 -5.64
CA ARG A 110 -2.53 -16.63 -6.03
C ARG A 110 -1.76 -16.32 -7.32
N PRO A 111 -2.43 -16.28 -8.48
CA PRO A 111 -1.74 -16.24 -9.77
C PRO A 111 -0.89 -14.99 -10.01
N GLN A 112 -1.20 -13.88 -9.33
CA GLN A 112 -0.66 -12.58 -9.69
C GLN A 112 0.07 -11.89 -8.52
N VAL A 113 0.59 -12.64 -7.55
CA VAL A 113 1.31 -12.05 -6.39
C VAL A 113 2.49 -11.19 -6.85
N PHE A 114 3.32 -11.71 -7.75
CA PHE A 114 4.49 -10.97 -8.25
C PHE A 114 4.08 -9.71 -9.01
N LEU A 115 3.08 -9.80 -9.89
CA LEU A 115 2.58 -8.66 -10.64
C LEU A 115 1.94 -7.61 -9.73
N GLY A 116 1.17 -8.05 -8.72
CA GLY A 116 0.61 -7.18 -7.69
C GLY A 116 1.69 -6.43 -6.92
N TRP A 117 2.77 -7.12 -6.51
CA TRP A 117 3.92 -6.48 -5.87
C TRP A 117 4.61 -5.48 -6.79
N LEU A 118 4.86 -5.85 -8.06
CA LEU A 118 5.46 -4.96 -9.06
C LEU A 118 4.62 -3.69 -9.23
N CYS A 119 3.32 -3.82 -9.47
CA CYS A 119 2.40 -2.69 -9.62
C CYS A 119 2.37 -1.81 -8.36
N THR A 120 2.34 -2.42 -7.17
CA THR A 120 2.32 -1.68 -5.89
C THR A 120 3.62 -0.91 -5.67
N PHE A 121 4.78 -1.50 -5.97
CA PHE A 121 6.07 -0.83 -5.85
C PHE A 121 6.23 0.31 -6.85
N VAL A 122 5.89 0.08 -8.12
CA VAL A 122 5.97 1.12 -9.16
C VAL A 122 5.05 2.28 -8.79
N PHE A 123 3.82 2.00 -8.36
CA PHE A 123 2.90 3.01 -7.88
C PHE A 123 3.47 3.78 -6.67
N ALA A 124 4.02 3.09 -5.68
CA ALA A 124 4.60 3.72 -4.49
C ALA A 124 5.77 4.65 -4.85
N ILE A 125 6.66 4.25 -5.76
CA ILE A 125 7.79 5.06 -6.21
C ILE A 125 7.29 6.33 -6.93
N LEU A 126 6.37 6.17 -7.89
CA LEU A 126 5.79 7.31 -8.62
C LEU A 126 5.04 8.25 -7.68
N PHE A 127 4.29 7.70 -6.73
CA PHE A 127 3.56 8.46 -5.73
C PHE A 127 4.50 9.27 -4.85
N LEU A 128 5.58 8.66 -4.33
CA LEU A 128 6.58 9.37 -3.54
C LEU A 128 7.31 10.45 -4.35
N PHE A 129 7.57 10.20 -5.63
CA PHE A 129 8.19 11.20 -6.51
C PHE A 129 7.27 12.42 -6.71
N VAL A 130 5.99 12.19 -7.00
CA VAL A 130 4.97 13.24 -7.16
C VAL A 130 4.78 13.99 -5.84
N TRP A 131 4.67 13.27 -4.72
CA TRP A 131 4.53 13.86 -3.40
C TRP A 131 5.76 14.71 -3.04
N ALA A 132 6.98 14.22 -3.26
CA ALA A 132 8.20 14.97 -3.01
C ALA A 132 8.28 16.24 -3.87
N LYS A 133 7.91 16.17 -5.16
CA LYS A 133 7.90 17.33 -6.06
C LYS A 133 6.88 18.40 -5.65
N ILE A 134 5.73 17.99 -5.10
CA ILE A 134 4.66 18.90 -4.69
C ILE A 134 4.90 19.43 -3.27
N ALA A 135 5.45 18.61 -2.37
CA ALA A 135 5.74 18.97 -0.99
C ALA A 135 7.03 19.80 -0.85
N ALA A 136 8.06 19.54 -1.67
CA ALA A 136 9.33 20.30 -1.66
C ALA A 136 9.15 21.83 -1.70
N PRO A 137 8.34 22.43 -2.59
CA PRO A 137 8.10 23.88 -2.58
C PRO A 137 7.22 24.36 -1.41
N ALA A 138 6.57 23.46 -0.68
CA ALA A 138 5.73 23.78 0.47
C ALA A 138 6.51 23.81 1.79
N PHE A 139 7.66 23.11 1.87
CA PHE A 139 8.55 23.12 3.03
C PHE A 139 9.19 24.51 3.23
N PRO A 140 9.20 25.04 4.46
CA PRO A 140 9.88 26.30 4.74
C PRO A 140 11.38 26.14 4.47
N SER A 141 11.93 27.01 3.63
CA SER A 141 13.36 27.09 3.24
C SER A 141 14.32 27.48 4.38
N ARG A 142 13.99 27.16 5.64
CA ARG A 142 14.75 27.58 6.83
C ARG A 142 16.06 26.80 7.04
N TYR A 143 16.36 25.78 6.25
CA TYR A 143 17.52 24.89 6.48
C TYR A 143 18.73 25.13 5.56
N LEU A 144 18.84 26.29 4.93
CA LEU A 144 20.05 26.73 4.23
C LEU A 144 20.39 28.19 4.62
N LYS A 145 20.47 28.47 5.92
CA LYS A 145 21.38 29.54 6.38
C LYS A 145 22.72 28.88 6.64
N THR A 146 23.59 28.90 5.63
CA THR A 146 25.04 28.74 5.85
C THR A 146 25.41 29.66 7.02
N PRO A 147 26.04 29.18 8.11
CA PRO A 147 26.51 30.07 9.16
C PRO A 147 27.44 31.10 8.52
N GLU A 148 27.08 32.37 8.68
CA GLU A 148 27.82 33.52 8.19
C GLU A 148 29.25 33.41 8.72
N GLN A 149 30.20 33.15 7.83
CA GLN A 149 31.61 33.10 8.19
C GLN A 149 31.99 34.51 8.69
N PRO A 150 32.46 34.67 9.95
CA PRO A 150 32.83 35.98 10.45
C PRO A 150 33.94 36.55 9.56
N GLU A 151 33.72 37.75 9.01
CA GLU A 151 34.74 38.49 8.27
C GLU A 151 35.92 38.75 9.23
N PRO A 152 37.17 38.43 8.85
CA PRO A 152 38.30 38.64 9.73
C PRO A 152 38.46 40.14 10.00
N PRO A 153 38.72 40.55 11.27
CA PRO A 153 38.87 41.96 11.60
C PRO A 153 40.02 42.56 10.79
N HIS A 154 39.71 43.65 10.09
CA HIS A 154 40.65 44.47 9.36
C HIS A 154 41.73 44.97 10.31
N ALA A 155 42.96 44.46 10.18
CA ALA A 155 44.11 44.96 10.91
C ALA A 155 44.80 46.07 10.09
N PRO A 156 45.26 47.15 10.74
CA PRO A 156 45.41 48.48 10.15
C PRO A 156 46.57 48.61 9.15
N ASP A 157 46.34 49.48 8.17
CA ASP A 157 47.31 49.99 7.20
C ASP A 157 48.55 50.54 7.93
N ARG A 158 49.70 49.87 7.74
CA ARG A 158 50.98 50.27 8.32
C ARG A 158 51.78 51.06 7.29
N THR A 159 51.17 52.11 6.77
CA THR A 159 51.84 53.12 5.93
C THR A 159 52.07 54.37 6.77
N ASP A 160 52.98 54.29 7.75
CA ASP A 160 53.58 55.44 8.43
C ASP A 160 54.82 54.98 9.22
N ALA A 161 55.94 54.85 8.50
CA ALA A 161 57.28 54.86 9.09
C ALA A 161 58.26 55.45 8.06
N GLN A 162 58.38 56.78 8.12
CA GLN A 162 59.33 57.57 7.36
C GLN A 162 60.77 57.33 7.87
N PRO A 163 61.80 57.27 7.00
CA PRO A 163 63.17 57.01 7.44
C PRO A 163 63.83 58.29 8.01
N PRO A 164 64.68 58.19 9.06
CA PRO A 164 65.59 59.28 9.40
C PRO A 164 66.84 59.26 8.50
N VAL A 165 67.31 60.48 8.23
CA VAL A 165 68.49 60.90 7.44
C VAL A 165 69.79 60.45 8.09
#